data_AF-A0A8J5T3T4-F1
#
_entry.id   AF-A0A8J5T3T4-F1
#
_cell.length_a   1.000
_cell.length_b   1.000
_cell.length_c   1.000
_cell.angle_alpha   90.00
_cell.angle_beta   90.00
_cell.angle_gamma   90.00
#
_symmetry.space_group_name_H-M   'P 1'
#
loop_
_entity.id
_entity.type
_entity.pdbx_description
1 polymer ?
#
loop_
_entity_poly.entity_id
_entity_poly.type
_entity_poly.pdbx_seq_one_letter_code
_entity_poly.pdbx_strand_id
1 'polypeptide(L)'
;ALGGEVCGSNGETYASECHLQVAACSTQQHLSVTHKGNCDLCLDVHCKYRARCEGGRCICPTDCPDKKEPVCGSDRITYSNECVMRKVACEKNEDMNYLFFGECDEIGGIVTDVIYPTPLPPASPEDPCHFHTCIAGANCQKDAEGRARCVCDFYCSPPPR
;
A
#
# COMPACT_ATOMS: atom_id res chain seq x y z
N ALA A 1 12.53 19.20 -8.75
CA ALA A 1 12.35 18.83 -7.34
C ALA A 1 12.43 17.31 -7.20
N LEU A 2 12.84 16.83 -6.02
CA LEU A 2 12.79 15.45 -5.52
C LEU A 2 11.88 14.48 -6.31
N GLY A 3 12.48 13.63 -7.16
CA GLY A 3 11.81 12.47 -7.74
C GLY A 3 11.81 11.33 -6.74
N GLY A 4 10.79 11.26 -5.88
CA GLY A 4 10.58 10.13 -4.98
C GLY A 4 9.75 9.02 -5.64
N GLU A 5 9.83 7.81 -5.08
CA GLU A 5 9.04 6.66 -5.50
C GLU A 5 7.53 6.95 -5.45
N VAL A 6 6.77 6.26 -6.29
CA VAL A 6 5.30 6.33 -6.33
C VAL A 6 4.69 4.94 -6.51
N CYS A 7 3.55 4.70 -5.89
CA CYS A 7 2.75 3.51 -6.09
C CYS A 7 1.77 3.74 -7.25
N GLY A 8 1.80 2.88 -8.26
CA GLY A 8 0.85 2.90 -9.37
C GLY A 8 -0.49 2.25 -9.03
N SER A 9 -1.53 2.60 -9.77
CA SER A 9 -2.86 1.96 -9.68
C SER A 9 -2.89 0.48 -10.07
N ASN A 10 -1.79 -0.05 -10.63
CA ASN A 10 -1.59 -1.48 -10.87
C ASN A 10 -0.90 -2.21 -9.70
N GLY A 11 -0.59 -1.53 -8.59
CA GLY A 11 0.10 -2.10 -7.43
C GLY A 11 1.62 -2.25 -7.60
N GLU A 12 2.21 -1.66 -8.64
CA GLU A 12 3.67 -1.64 -8.84
C GLU A 12 4.31 -0.33 -8.38
N THR A 13 5.51 -0.44 -7.81
CA THR A 13 6.33 0.70 -7.40
C THR A 13 7.13 1.24 -8.58
N TYR A 14 7.02 2.54 -8.83
CA TYR A 14 7.80 3.26 -9.84
C TYR A 14 8.80 4.20 -9.19
N ALA A 15 10.02 4.23 -9.72
CA ALA A 15 11.12 5.05 -9.19
C ALA A 15 10.80 6.57 -9.18
N SER A 16 9.88 7.02 -10.03
CA SER A 16 9.22 8.33 -9.90
C SER A 16 7.93 8.38 -10.72
N GLU A 17 7.13 9.42 -10.52
CA GLU A 17 5.95 9.73 -11.33
C GLU A 17 6.27 9.77 -12.84
N CYS A 18 7.45 10.24 -13.27
CA CYS A 18 7.86 10.17 -14.67
C CYS A 18 7.93 8.72 -15.18
N HIS A 19 8.55 7.81 -14.41
CA HIS A 19 8.68 6.40 -14.80
C HIS A 19 7.32 5.70 -14.88
N LEU A 20 6.39 6.07 -13.98
CA LEU A 20 4.99 5.63 -14.06
C LEU A 20 4.33 6.10 -15.37
N GLN A 21 4.47 7.37 -15.76
CA GLN A 21 3.90 7.88 -17.01
C GLN A 21 4.50 7.18 -18.25
N VAL A 22 5.83 6.94 -18.27
CA VAL A 22 6.48 6.21 -19.37
C VAL A 22 5.97 4.76 -19.45
N ALA A 23 5.81 4.08 -18.32
CA ALA A 23 5.26 2.72 -18.28
C ALA A 23 3.80 2.69 -18.76
N ALA A 24 2.95 3.55 -18.20
CA ALA A 24 1.54 3.72 -18.56
C ALA A 24 1.34 3.93 -20.06
N CYS A 25 2.16 4.81 -20.63
CA CYS A 25 2.21 5.10 -22.05
C CYS A 25 2.67 3.86 -22.83
N SER A 26 3.80 3.24 -22.46
CA SER A 26 4.39 2.12 -23.19
C SER A 26 3.51 0.87 -23.20
N THR A 27 2.75 0.63 -22.12
CA THR A 27 1.84 -0.53 -21.99
C THR A 27 0.40 -0.21 -22.38
N GLN A 28 0.07 1.05 -22.70
CA GLN A 28 -1.30 1.54 -22.91
C GLN A 28 -2.25 1.17 -21.76
N GLN A 29 -1.88 1.56 -20.54
CA GLN A 29 -2.67 1.33 -19.33
C GLN A 29 -2.96 2.63 -18.58
N HIS A 30 -4.13 2.72 -17.96
CA HIS A 30 -4.51 3.79 -17.03
C HIS A 30 -3.82 3.61 -15.68
N LEU A 31 -2.50 3.85 -15.68
CA LEU A 31 -1.73 3.98 -14.46
C LEU A 31 -1.81 5.42 -13.97
N SER A 32 -2.30 5.59 -12.74
CA SER A 32 -2.22 6.82 -11.97
C SER A 32 -1.37 6.58 -10.73
N VAL A 33 -0.77 7.63 -10.18
CA VAL A 33 -0.21 7.55 -8.83
C VAL A 33 -1.36 7.35 -7.83
N THR A 34 -1.40 6.20 -7.17
CA THR A 34 -2.31 5.92 -6.04
C THR A 34 -1.86 6.72 -4.82
N HIS A 35 -0.57 6.64 -4.50
CA HIS A 35 0.08 7.44 -3.47
C HIS A 35 1.58 7.57 -3.71
N LYS A 36 2.23 8.50 -2.99
CA LYS A 36 3.69 8.64 -2.97
C LYS A 36 4.32 7.57 -2.06
N GLY A 37 5.57 7.21 -2.34
CA GLY A 37 6.24 6.04 -1.74
C GLY A 37 6.05 4.78 -2.58
N ASN A 38 6.66 3.66 -2.16
CA ASN A 38 6.44 2.36 -2.79
C ASN A 38 5.00 1.85 -2.60
N CYS A 39 4.56 0.87 -3.39
CA CYS A 39 3.33 0.15 -3.12
C CYS A 39 3.50 -0.77 -1.91
N ASP A 40 3.01 -0.31 -0.76
CA ASP A 40 2.90 -1.13 0.43
C ASP A 40 1.60 -1.95 0.38
N LEU A 41 1.73 -3.25 0.10
CA LEU A 41 0.61 -4.19 0.13
C LEU A 41 -0.07 -4.30 1.50
N CYS A 42 0.51 -3.71 2.55
CA CYS A 42 -0.02 -3.68 3.90
C CYS A 42 -0.78 -2.38 4.24
N LEU A 43 -0.86 -1.41 3.32
CA LEU A 43 -1.49 -0.10 3.58
C LEU A 43 -2.94 -0.20 4.08
N ASP A 44 -3.75 -1.08 3.47
CA ASP A 44 -5.16 -1.32 3.84
C ASP A 44 -5.37 -2.66 4.60
N VAL A 45 -4.29 -3.36 4.99
CA VAL A 45 -4.38 -4.70 5.60
C VAL A 45 -4.42 -4.62 7.12
N HIS A 46 -5.64 -4.54 7.65
CA HIS A 46 -5.90 -4.57 9.09
C HIS A 46 -5.81 -6.00 9.67
N CYS A 47 -4.61 -6.37 10.11
CA CYS A 47 -4.36 -7.64 10.79
C CYS A 47 -4.94 -7.70 12.20
N LYS A 48 -5.71 -8.75 12.48
CA LYS A 48 -6.26 -9.05 13.82
C LYS A 48 -5.23 -9.75 14.70
N TYR A 49 -5.55 -9.87 15.99
CA TYR A 49 -4.82 -10.71 16.96
C TYR A 49 -3.32 -10.39 17.04
N ARG A 50 -2.98 -9.12 16.78
CA ARG A 50 -1.62 -8.56 16.74
C ARG A 50 -0.65 -9.21 15.73
N ALA A 51 -1.16 -9.97 14.76
CA ALA A 51 -0.40 -10.38 13.58
C ALA A 51 0.22 -9.15 12.88
N ARG A 52 1.38 -9.33 12.28
CA ARG A 52 2.02 -8.32 11.41
C ARG A 52 1.62 -8.58 9.97
N CYS A 53 1.42 -7.53 9.18
CA CYS A 53 1.31 -7.71 7.73
C CYS A 53 2.69 -7.87 7.07
N GLU A 54 2.80 -8.81 6.15
CA GLU A 54 3.96 -9.03 5.30
C GLU A 54 3.47 -9.46 3.91
N GLY A 55 3.83 -8.72 2.86
CA GLY A 55 3.38 -9.00 1.49
C GLY A 55 1.87 -9.06 1.32
N GLY A 56 1.12 -8.20 2.03
CA GLY A 56 -0.35 -8.17 2.01
C GLY A 56 -1.02 -9.31 2.81
N ARG A 57 -0.26 -10.10 3.57
CA ARG A 57 -0.77 -11.23 4.37
C ARG A 57 -0.47 -11.03 5.85
N CYS A 58 -1.44 -11.36 6.70
CA CYS A 58 -1.24 -11.35 8.14
C CYS A 58 -0.50 -12.61 8.61
N ILE A 59 0.60 -12.41 9.32
CA ILE A 59 1.46 -13.47 9.87
C ILE A 59 1.65 -13.28 11.38
N CYS A 60 1.64 -14.40 12.12
CA CYS A 60 2.00 -14.39 13.54
C CYS A 60 3.52 -14.23 13.69
N PRO A 61 4.01 -13.51 14.72
CA PRO A 61 5.43 -13.51 15.06
C PRO A 61 5.91 -14.92 15.41
N THR A 62 6.82 -15.49 14.63
CA THR A 62 7.45 -16.79 14.93
C THR A 62 8.61 -16.63 15.89
N ASP A 63 9.47 -15.66 15.60
CA ASP A 63 10.75 -15.42 16.26
C ASP A 63 10.70 -14.09 17.03
N CYS A 64 10.97 -14.16 18.33
CA CYS A 64 10.99 -13.00 19.22
C CYS A 64 12.37 -12.86 19.86
N PRO A 65 12.87 -11.63 20.06
CA PRO A 65 14.16 -11.41 20.72
C PRO A 65 14.09 -11.78 22.20
N ASP A 66 15.18 -12.34 22.74
CA ASP A 66 15.33 -12.67 24.17
C ASP A 66 15.45 -11.45 25.11
N LYS A 67 15.27 -10.24 24.57
CA LYS A 67 15.33 -8.99 25.33
C LYS A 67 14.16 -8.92 26.29
N LYS A 68 14.45 -8.76 27.59
CA LYS A 68 13.44 -8.64 28.65
C LYS A 68 13.02 -7.19 28.82
N GLU A 69 11.86 -6.85 28.29
CA GLU A 69 11.21 -5.54 28.40
C GLU A 69 9.72 -5.80 28.64
N PRO A 70 9.33 -6.08 29.91
CA PRO A 70 8.02 -6.65 30.20
C PRO A 70 6.88 -5.72 29.79
N VAL A 71 5.75 -6.33 29.42
CA VAL A 71 4.49 -5.61 29.15
C VAL A 71 3.34 -6.29 29.88
N CYS A 72 2.40 -5.50 30.39
CA CYS A 72 1.16 -6.02 30.95
C CYS A 72 0.13 -6.21 29.83
N GLY A 73 -0.36 -7.43 29.61
CA GLY A 73 -1.44 -7.71 28.68
C GLY A 73 -2.82 -7.29 29.21
N SER A 74 -3.79 -7.12 28.30
CA SER A 74 -5.20 -6.82 28.61
C SER A 74 -5.92 -7.97 29.33
N ASP A 75 -5.34 -9.16 29.27
CA ASP A 75 -5.67 -10.36 30.06
C ASP A 75 -5.12 -10.31 31.50
N ARG A 76 -4.39 -9.25 31.86
CA ARG A 76 -3.68 -9.06 33.15
C ARG A 76 -2.52 -10.05 33.36
N ILE A 77 -1.93 -10.55 32.28
CA ILE A 77 -0.73 -11.39 32.32
C ILE A 77 0.50 -10.56 31.94
N THR A 78 1.58 -10.69 32.71
CA THR A 78 2.89 -10.10 32.37
C THR A 78 3.56 -10.94 31.29
N TYR A 79 3.88 -10.33 30.15
CA TYR A 79 4.64 -10.94 29.06
C TYR A 79 6.09 -10.43 29.06
N SER A 80 7.06 -11.29 28.73
CA SER A 80 8.49 -10.95 28.79
C SER A 80 8.92 -9.83 27.84
N ASN A 81 8.17 -9.65 26.74
CA ASN A 81 8.19 -8.49 25.85
C ASN A 81 6.94 -8.45 24.95
N GLU A 82 6.73 -7.33 24.25
CA GLU A 82 5.61 -7.14 23.31
C GLU A 82 5.55 -8.25 22.25
N CYS A 83 6.68 -8.68 21.68
CA CYS A 83 6.68 -9.71 20.64
C CYS A 83 6.07 -11.02 21.14
N VAL A 84 6.43 -11.46 22.34
CA VAL A 84 5.88 -12.67 22.95
C VAL A 84 4.37 -12.51 23.23
N MET A 85 3.92 -11.36 23.72
CA MET A 85 2.48 -11.07 23.87
C MET A 85 1.74 -11.20 22.52
N ARG A 86 2.27 -10.57 21.47
CA ARG A 86 1.66 -10.57 20.13
C ARG A 86 1.65 -11.95 19.47
N LYS A 87 2.68 -12.76 19.72
CA LYS A 87 2.72 -14.17 19.32
C LYS A 87 1.58 -14.95 19.96
N VAL A 88 1.45 -14.89 21.27
CA VAL A 88 0.41 -15.59 22.03
C VAL A 88 -0.99 -15.14 21.60
N ALA A 89 -1.21 -13.83 21.43
CA ALA A 89 -2.47 -13.29 20.92
C ALA A 89 -2.84 -13.89 19.55
N CYS A 90 -1.88 -13.91 18.62
CA CYS A 90 -2.08 -14.41 17.26
C CYS A 90 -2.33 -15.92 17.21
N GLU A 91 -1.55 -16.71 17.96
CA GLU A 91 -1.69 -18.17 18.04
C GLU A 91 -3.03 -18.59 18.67
N LYS A 92 -3.54 -17.82 19.65
CA LYS A 92 -4.84 -18.07 20.28
C LYS A 92 -6.04 -17.48 19.51
N ASN A 93 -5.81 -16.62 18.53
CA ASN A 93 -6.85 -15.78 17.90
C ASN A 93 -7.59 -14.89 18.92
N GLU A 94 -6.86 -14.38 19.91
CA GLU A 94 -7.37 -13.46 20.93
C GLU A 94 -6.93 -12.03 20.59
N ASP A 95 -7.86 -11.07 20.65
CA ASP A 95 -7.53 -9.66 20.41
C ASP A 95 -6.99 -9.05 21.71
N MET A 96 -5.66 -9.02 21.82
CA MET A 96 -4.94 -8.68 23.05
C MET A 96 -4.13 -7.41 22.85
N ASN A 97 -4.26 -6.48 23.79
CA ASN A 97 -3.55 -5.22 23.82
C ASN A 97 -2.64 -5.21 25.04
N TYR A 98 -1.47 -4.57 24.99
CA TYR A 98 -0.80 -4.24 26.24
C TYR A 98 -1.54 -3.06 26.91
N LEU A 99 -1.70 -3.11 28.23
CA LEU A 99 -2.26 -2.02 29.02
C LEU A 99 -1.20 -0.94 29.28
N PHE A 100 0.04 -1.36 29.54
CA PHE A 100 1.21 -0.51 29.81
C PHE A 100 2.51 -1.33 29.74
N PHE A 101 3.65 -0.64 29.67
CA PHE A 101 4.99 -1.24 29.81
C PHE A 101 5.30 -1.48 31.29
N GLY A 102 5.87 -2.63 31.62
CA GLY A 102 6.03 -3.11 32.99
C GLY A 102 5.27 -4.41 33.26
N GLU A 103 5.26 -4.86 34.50
CA GLU A 103 4.47 -6.00 34.98
C GLU A 103 3.09 -5.52 35.46
N CYS A 104 2.06 -6.37 35.47
CA CYS A 104 0.64 -5.96 35.55
C CYS A 104 0.12 -5.20 36.80
N ASP A 105 0.98 -4.68 37.67
CA ASP A 105 0.60 -3.93 38.87
C ASP A 105 0.48 -2.37 38.68
N GLU A 106 0.70 -1.80 37.47
CA GLU A 106 0.83 -0.31 37.27
C GLU A 106 0.01 0.34 36.08
N ILE A 107 -1.31 0.59 36.22
CA ILE A 107 -2.30 1.14 35.21
C ILE A 107 -2.00 2.58 34.65
N GLY A 108 -2.40 3.10 33.47
CA GLY A 108 -3.16 2.66 32.25
C GLY A 108 -4.21 3.70 31.70
N GLY A 109 -4.47 3.83 30.37
CA GLY A 109 -5.47 4.79 29.76
C GLY A 109 -5.68 4.77 28.20
N ILE A 110 -6.83 5.26 27.66
CA ILE A 110 -7.31 5.13 26.22
C ILE A 110 -8.22 6.32 25.73
N VAL A 111 -8.20 6.70 24.42
CA VAL A 111 -9.34 7.29 23.60
C VAL A 111 -9.15 7.16 22.06
N THR A 112 -10.23 7.07 21.23
CA THR A 112 -10.31 7.40 19.75
C THR A 112 -11.78 7.41 19.23
N ASP A 113 -12.11 8.08 18.11
CA ASP A 113 -13.48 8.08 17.52
C ASP A 113 -13.62 8.38 15.98
N VAL A 114 -14.62 7.75 15.33
CA VAL A 114 -15.37 8.00 14.02
C VAL A 114 -14.80 7.88 12.56
N ILE A 115 -15.74 7.92 11.56
CA ILE A 115 -15.81 7.29 10.20
C ILE A 115 -16.29 8.30 9.10
N TYR A 116 -16.10 8.11 7.76
CA TYR A 116 -17.05 8.54 6.66
C TYR A 116 -16.83 7.80 5.27
N PRO A 117 -17.77 7.80 4.27
CA PRO A 117 -17.77 6.97 3.03
C PRO A 117 -17.78 7.71 1.64
N THR A 118 -18.10 7.01 0.53
CA THR A 118 -17.87 7.32 -0.93
C THR A 118 -19.17 7.30 -1.84
N PRO A 119 -19.17 7.14 -3.21
CA PRO A 119 -18.86 8.09 -4.33
C PRO A 119 -19.98 8.17 -5.46
N LEU A 120 -19.66 8.65 -6.69
CA LEU A 120 -20.57 8.72 -7.89
C LEU A 120 -19.91 8.33 -9.27
N PRO A 121 -20.68 8.02 -10.36
CA PRO A 121 -20.20 7.39 -11.62
C PRO A 121 -20.27 8.25 -12.94
N PRO A 122 -19.86 7.74 -14.15
CA PRO A 122 -19.43 8.55 -15.33
C PRO A 122 -20.26 8.40 -16.65
N ALA A 123 -19.76 8.91 -17.82
CA ALA A 123 -20.33 8.75 -19.18
C ALA A 123 -19.30 8.80 -20.35
N SER A 124 -19.61 8.26 -21.56
CA SER A 124 -18.72 8.13 -22.76
C SER A 124 -19.51 7.86 -24.14
N PRO A 125 -18.99 7.35 -25.32
CA PRO A 125 -18.78 8.21 -26.53
C PRO A 125 -18.65 7.61 -28.03
N GLU A 126 -18.26 8.35 -29.13
CA GLU A 126 -18.03 7.84 -30.57
C GLU A 126 -16.95 8.51 -31.57
N ASP A 127 -15.84 7.81 -31.93
CA ASP A 127 -14.77 7.94 -33.00
C ASP A 127 -13.59 6.99 -32.61
N PRO A 128 -12.71 6.58 -33.53
CA PRO A 128 -11.45 5.90 -33.19
C PRO A 128 -10.35 6.71 -32.47
N CYS A 129 -10.24 8.05 -32.51
CA CYS A 129 -9.27 8.85 -31.71
C CYS A 129 -9.91 9.96 -30.85
N HIS A 130 -11.10 10.48 -31.19
CA HIS A 130 -12.01 11.16 -30.24
C HIS A 130 -12.16 10.26 -29.00
N PHE A 131 -12.16 8.90 -29.17
CA PHE A 131 -12.22 7.93 -28.05
C PHE A 131 -11.25 6.73 -28.09
N HIS A 132 -10.18 6.76 -28.89
CA HIS A 132 -8.91 6.31 -28.31
C HIS A 132 -8.38 7.45 -27.45
N THR A 133 -8.78 7.42 -26.18
CA THR A 133 -8.05 8.09 -25.12
C THR A 133 -6.70 7.39 -24.99
N CYS A 134 -5.72 7.85 -25.76
CA CYS A 134 -4.34 7.43 -25.57
C CYS A 134 -3.85 7.91 -24.21
N ILE A 135 -3.28 6.98 -23.44
CA ILE A 135 -3.16 7.13 -22.00
C ILE A 135 -1.81 7.76 -21.63
N ALA A 136 -1.75 8.48 -20.49
CA ALA A 136 -0.51 9.02 -19.93
C ALA A 136 0.28 9.94 -20.89
N GLY A 137 -0.42 10.83 -21.60
CA GLY A 137 0.20 11.77 -22.54
C GLY A 137 0.65 11.16 -23.87
N ALA A 138 0.30 9.89 -24.14
CA ALA A 138 0.52 9.27 -25.44
C ALA A 138 -0.24 9.99 -26.56
N ASN A 139 0.41 10.18 -27.71
CA ASN A 139 -0.25 10.76 -28.89
C ASN A 139 -1.00 9.67 -29.70
N CYS A 140 -2.27 9.91 -30.01
CA CYS A 140 -3.05 9.05 -30.93
C CYS A 140 -2.56 9.26 -32.37
N GLN A 141 -1.88 8.26 -32.93
CA GLN A 141 -1.45 8.23 -34.32
C GLN A 141 -2.19 7.11 -35.06
N LYS A 142 -2.17 7.13 -36.40
CA LYS A 142 -2.75 6.05 -37.22
C LYS A 142 -1.62 5.15 -37.72
N ASP A 143 -1.78 3.83 -37.58
CA ASP A 143 -0.84 2.86 -38.15
C ASP A 143 -1.01 2.71 -39.68
N ALA A 144 -0.13 1.93 -40.31
CA ALA A 144 -0.11 1.74 -41.76
C ALA A 144 -1.38 1.06 -42.31
N GLU A 145 -2.15 0.39 -41.45
CA GLU A 145 -3.44 -0.23 -41.79
C GLU A 145 -4.64 0.66 -41.41
N GLY A 146 -4.40 1.88 -40.91
CA GLY A 146 -5.44 2.88 -40.60
C GLY A 146 -6.08 2.74 -39.22
N ARG A 147 -5.54 1.92 -38.31
CA ARG A 147 -6.04 1.77 -36.94
C ARG A 147 -5.43 2.81 -36.01
N ALA A 148 -6.13 3.17 -34.94
CA ALA A 148 -5.58 4.03 -33.89
C ALA A 148 -4.48 3.30 -33.10
N ARG A 149 -3.34 3.96 -32.93
CA ARG A 149 -2.15 3.46 -32.22
C ARG A 149 -1.53 4.61 -31.43
N CYS A 150 -1.40 4.42 -30.13
CA CYS A 150 -0.86 5.40 -29.22
C CYS A 150 0.68 5.32 -29.15
N VAL A 151 1.37 6.46 -29.13
CA VAL A 151 2.83 6.54 -29.24
C VAL A 151 3.44 7.44 -28.14
N CYS A 152 4.63 7.08 -27.67
CA CYS A 152 5.28 7.60 -26.47
C CYS A 152 6.63 8.24 -26.80
N ASP A 153 6.64 9.56 -26.95
CA ASP A 153 7.82 10.31 -27.45
C ASP A 153 8.62 10.99 -26.32
N PHE A 154 8.41 10.61 -25.05
CA PHE A 154 9.04 11.20 -23.86
C PHE A 154 9.85 10.19 -23.04
N TYR A 155 10.93 10.66 -22.40
CA TYR A 155 11.88 9.87 -21.63
C TYR A 155 12.25 10.53 -20.31
N CYS A 156 12.51 9.73 -19.28
CA CYS A 156 12.93 10.24 -17.96
C CYS A 156 14.43 10.49 -17.91
N SER A 157 14.85 11.47 -17.11
CA SER A 157 16.26 11.80 -16.85
C SER A 157 16.68 11.34 -15.45
N PRO A 158 17.85 10.67 -15.29
CA PRO A 158 18.71 10.16 -16.36
C PRO A 158 18.05 8.96 -17.08
N PRO A 159 18.33 8.74 -18.38
CA PRO A 159 17.87 7.54 -19.07
C PRO A 159 18.49 6.28 -18.43
N PRO A 160 17.81 5.12 -18.49
CA PRO A 160 18.39 3.85 -18.06
C PRO A 160 19.68 3.54 -18.83
N ARG A 161 20.65 2.92 -18.15
CA ARG A 161 21.94 2.51 -18.74
C ARG A 161 21.83 1.20 -19.51
#